data_AF-A0A9W4A0L9-F1
#
_entry.id   AF-A0A9W4A0L9-F1
#
_cell.length_a   1.000
_cell.length_b   1.000
_cell.length_c   1.000
_cell.angle_alpha   90.00
_cell.angle_beta   90.00
_cell.angle_gamma   90.00
#
_symmetry.space_group_name_H-M   'P 1'
#
loop_
_entity.id
_entity.type
_entity.pdbx_description
1 polymer ?
#
loop_
_entity_poly.entity_id
_entity_poly.type
_entity_poly.pdbx_seq_one_letter_code
_entity_poly.pdbx_strand_id
1 'polypeptide(L)'
;MRNPNAVLDNLNKKTTNPAYKFERLYRNLYNQEFYFAAYQKIYAKEGNMTRGTDGHTIDGMSLERIDKIIERIKNQSYQPAPSRRVYINKGQNRGKRPLGIPSIDDKLVQEIVRNILEAVFEPTFSNNSHGFRRNRSCHTALTQATKIFKGVKWWVEGDIKGFFDNIDHHILIKLLKRKIKDEKFINLIWKFLRAGYLDINANLNMYINA
;
A
#
# COMPACT_ATOMS: atom_id res chain seq x y z
N MET A 1 14.81 -19.73 3.89
CA MET A 1 13.44 -19.21 4.17
C MET A 1 12.52 -19.56 3.01
N ARG A 2 11.18 -19.47 3.14
CA ARG A 2 10.26 -19.84 2.04
C ARG A 2 10.27 -18.75 0.95
N ASN A 3 10.19 -19.16 -0.31
CA ASN A 3 10.09 -18.23 -1.44
C ASN A 3 8.82 -17.35 -1.31
N PRO A 4 8.92 -16.01 -1.46
CA PRO A 4 7.78 -15.09 -1.36
C PRO A 4 6.60 -15.46 -2.28
N ASN A 5 6.86 -15.83 -3.53
CA ASN A 5 5.82 -16.19 -4.49
C ASN A 5 5.03 -17.42 -4.02
N ALA A 6 5.73 -18.45 -3.55
CA ALA A 6 5.10 -19.65 -3.00
C ALA A 6 4.23 -19.35 -1.77
N VAL A 7 4.65 -18.39 -0.93
CA VAL A 7 3.85 -17.92 0.21
C VAL A 7 2.59 -17.21 -0.28
N LEU A 8 2.72 -16.26 -1.22
CA LEU A 8 1.60 -15.51 -1.77
C LEU A 8 0.59 -16.42 -2.50
N ASP A 9 1.06 -17.41 -3.26
CA ASP A 9 0.20 -18.40 -3.93
C ASP A 9 -0.57 -19.25 -2.93
N ASN A 10 0.06 -19.63 -1.81
CA ASN A 10 -0.62 -20.35 -0.74
C ASN A 10 -1.71 -19.50 -0.07
N LEU A 11 -1.44 -18.20 0.14
CA LEU A 11 -2.45 -17.27 0.65
C LEU A 11 -3.63 -17.16 -0.30
N ASN A 12 -3.36 -17.02 -1.61
CA ASN A 12 -4.39 -16.94 -2.64
C ASN A 12 -5.24 -18.22 -2.67
N LYS A 13 -4.62 -19.42 -2.67
CA LYS A 13 -5.37 -20.70 -2.62
C LYS A 13 -6.34 -20.78 -1.44
N LYS A 14 -5.98 -20.23 -0.28
CA LYS A 14 -6.85 -20.22 0.92
C LYS A 14 -8.06 -19.29 0.81
N THR A 15 -8.02 -18.32 -0.11
CA THR A 15 -9.17 -17.42 -0.35
C THR A 15 -10.37 -18.12 -0.98
N THR A 16 -10.16 -19.30 -1.58
CA THR A 16 -11.23 -20.14 -2.15
C THR A 16 -12.30 -20.52 -1.13
N ASN A 17 -11.93 -20.61 0.16
CA ASN A 17 -12.88 -20.76 1.24
C ASN A 17 -13.29 -19.37 1.78
N PRO A 18 -14.53 -18.91 1.55
CA PRO A 18 -14.99 -17.59 2.00
C PRO A 18 -14.96 -17.39 3.51
N ALA A 19 -15.08 -18.48 4.29
CA ALA A 19 -15.08 -18.45 5.75
C ALA A 19 -13.66 -18.45 6.35
N TYR A 20 -12.62 -18.70 5.54
CA TYR A 20 -11.24 -18.75 6.01
C TYR A 20 -10.77 -17.38 6.49
N LYS A 21 -10.18 -17.35 7.70
CA LYS A 21 -9.59 -16.15 8.29
C LYS A 21 -8.07 -16.28 8.39
N PHE A 22 -7.35 -15.24 8.00
CA PHE A 22 -5.89 -15.22 8.02
C PHE A 22 -5.37 -14.78 9.39
N GLU A 23 -4.66 -15.67 10.09
CA GLU A 23 -4.20 -15.42 11.48
C GLU A 23 -2.69 -15.20 11.63
N ARG A 24 -1.89 -15.47 10.58
CA ARG A 24 -0.42 -15.48 10.65
C ARG A 24 0.21 -14.80 9.43
N LEU A 25 -0.26 -13.60 9.11
CA LEU A 25 0.26 -12.77 8.02
C LEU A 25 1.50 -12.00 8.47
N TYR A 26 1.53 -11.52 9.71
CA TYR A 26 2.60 -10.68 10.26
C TYR A 26 3.96 -11.36 10.21
N ARG A 27 4.03 -12.68 10.45
CA ARG A 27 5.27 -13.45 10.38
C ARG A 27 5.92 -13.46 8.99
N ASN A 28 5.16 -13.17 7.93
CA ASN A 28 5.72 -13.13 6.58
C ASN A 28 6.69 -11.94 6.44
N LEU A 29 6.50 -10.88 7.24
CA LEU A 29 7.44 -9.75 7.31
C LEU A 29 8.76 -10.09 8.02
N TYR A 30 8.95 -11.32 8.52
CA TYR A 30 10.23 -11.75 9.10
C TYR A 30 11.18 -12.33 8.05
N ASN A 31 10.68 -12.56 6.83
CA ASN A 31 11.40 -13.23 5.77
C ASN A 31 12.15 -12.21 4.90
N GLN A 32 13.48 -12.27 4.92
CA GLN A 32 14.36 -11.37 4.16
C GLN A 32 14.05 -11.36 2.65
N GLU A 33 13.64 -12.49 2.09
CA GLU A 33 13.30 -12.61 0.66
C GLU A 33 12.18 -11.66 0.22
N PHE A 34 11.22 -11.37 1.12
CA PHE A 34 10.17 -10.39 0.83
C PHE A 34 10.75 -8.98 0.70
N TYR A 35 11.79 -8.64 1.47
CA TYR A 35 12.46 -7.34 1.40
C TYR A 35 13.30 -7.23 0.14
N PHE A 36 14.00 -8.28 -0.28
CA PHE A 36 14.72 -8.27 -1.56
C PHE A 36 13.77 -8.09 -2.75
N ALA A 37 12.67 -8.84 -2.77
CA ALA A 37 11.66 -8.69 -3.82
C ALA A 37 11.03 -7.29 -3.84
N ALA A 38 10.74 -6.73 -2.66
CA ALA A 38 10.24 -5.35 -2.54
C ALA A 38 11.30 -4.34 -3.01
N TYR A 39 12.55 -4.51 -2.62
CA TYR A 39 13.66 -3.65 -3.01
C TYR A 39 13.86 -3.63 -4.52
N GLN A 40 13.90 -4.80 -5.18
CA GLN A 40 14.03 -4.89 -6.64
C GLN A 40 12.91 -4.14 -7.37
N LYS A 41 11.65 -4.27 -6.91
CA LYS A 41 10.51 -3.55 -7.48
C LYS A 41 10.58 -2.04 -7.28
N ILE A 42 11.08 -1.59 -6.13
CA ILE A 42 11.23 -0.18 -5.80
C ILE A 42 12.38 0.42 -6.60
N TYR A 43 13.52 -0.27 -6.67
CA TYR A 43 14.71 0.14 -7.43
C TYR A 43 14.40 0.36 -8.92
N ALA A 44 13.58 -0.50 -9.53
CA ALA A 44 13.24 -0.43 -10.95
C ALA A 44 12.36 0.77 -11.37
N LYS A 45 11.91 1.64 -10.46
CA LYS A 45 11.03 2.78 -10.79
C LYS A 45 11.83 4.07 -11.01
N GLU A 46 11.66 4.70 -12.17
CA GLU A 46 12.18 6.04 -12.47
C GLU A 46 11.54 7.09 -11.53
N GLY A 47 12.36 7.79 -10.74
CA GLY A 47 11.91 8.79 -9.74
C GLY A 47 12.36 8.52 -8.31
N ASN A 48 13.09 7.43 -8.09
CA ASN A 48 13.43 6.94 -6.75
C ASN A 48 14.84 7.36 -6.25
N MET A 49 15.52 8.21 -7.04
CA MET A 49 16.68 9.02 -6.61
C MET A 49 16.29 10.21 -5.70
N THR A 50 15.00 10.45 -5.48
CA THR A 50 14.53 11.54 -4.60
C THR A 50 14.64 11.15 -3.13
N ARG A 51 15.42 11.91 -2.35
CA ARG A 51 15.66 11.68 -0.91
C ARG A 51 14.34 11.57 -0.12
N GLY A 52 14.23 10.53 0.72
CA GLY A 52 13.15 10.35 1.70
C GLY A 52 13.27 11.33 2.87
N THR A 53 12.36 11.26 3.84
CA THR A 53 12.42 12.07 5.09
C THR A 53 13.73 11.93 5.84
N ASP A 54 14.32 10.73 5.78
CA ASP A 54 15.52 10.40 6.54
C ASP A 54 16.79 10.84 5.82
N GLY A 55 16.69 11.52 4.67
CA GLY A 55 17.85 12.02 3.89
C GLY A 55 18.66 10.94 3.16
N HIS A 56 18.30 9.67 3.29
CA HIS A 56 18.95 8.53 2.64
C HIS A 56 18.37 8.26 1.24
N THR A 57 19.25 7.89 0.31
CA THR A 57 18.93 7.37 -1.03
C THR A 57 18.82 5.84 -1.01
N ILE A 58 18.30 5.27 -2.09
CA ILE A 58 18.16 3.80 -2.26
C ILE A 58 19.51 3.08 -2.18
N ASP A 59 20.60 3.76 -2.54
CA ASP A 59 21.97 3.22 -2.51
C ASP A 59 22.48 2.88 -1.10
N GLY A 60 21.80 3.34 -0.04
CA GLY A 60 22.13 3.02 1.36
C GLY A 60 21.44 1.76 1.91
N MET A 61 20.86 0.92 1.05
CA MET A 61 20.23 -0.34 1.49
C MET A 61 21.26 -1.44 1.63
N SER A 62 21.46 -1.90 2.86
CA SER A 62 22.30 -3.04 3.22
C SER A 62 21.48 -4.17 3.83
N LEU A 63 22.07 -5.38 3.84
CA LEU A 63 21.51 -6.53 4.58
C LEU A 63 21.28 -6.19 6.05
N GLU A 64 22.25 -5.53 6.69
CA GLU A 64 22.15 -5.08 8.08
C GLU A 64 20.95 -4.16 8.33
N ARG A 65 20.64 -3.28 7.37
CA ARG A 65 19.47 -2.39 7.47
C ARG A 65 18.17 -3.18 7.40
N ILE A 66 18.08 -4.17 6.49
CA ILE A 66 16.92 -5.07 6.40
C ILE A 66 16.76 -5.86 7.70
N ASP A 67 17.86 -6.34 8.27
CA ASP A 67 17.84 -7.10 9.53
C ASP A 67 17.35 -6.25 10.70
N LYS A 68 17.81 -5.00 10.81
CA LYS A 68 17.30 -4.05 11.81
C LYS A 68 15.80 -3.78 11.64
N ILE A 69 15.30 -3.66 10.41
CA ILE A 69 13.85 -3.53 10.15
C ILE A 69 13.12 -4.79 10.63
N ILE A 70 13.63 -5.97 10.26
CA ILE A 70 13.03 -7.25 10.66
C ILE A 70 13.01 -7.41 12.18
N GLU A 71 14.06 -7.00 12.90
CA GLU A 71 14.09 -7.02 14.36
C GLU A 71 13.03 -6.11 14.97
N ARG A 72 12.91 -4.87 14.46
CA ARG A 72 11.86 -3.92 14.87
C ARG A 72 10.45 -4.44 14.59
N ILE A 73 10.28 -5.18 13.49
CA ILE A 73 9.02 -5.84 13.16
C ILE A 73 8.77 -7.01 14.13
N LYS A 74 9.76 -7.87 14.40
CA LYS A 74 9.63 -9.02 15.32
C LYS A 74 9.24 -8.59 16.74
N ASN A 75 9.88 -7.56 17.27
CA ASN A 75 9.59 -7.03 18.62
C ASN A 75 8.42 -6.02 18.63
N GLN A 76 7.77 -5.76 17.48
CA GLN A 76 6.63 -4.84 17.30
C GLN A 76 6.95 -3.36 17.62
N SER A 77 8.23 -2.99 17.73
CA SER A 77 8.70 -1.61 17.94
C SER A 77 8.80 -0.79 16.65
N TYR A 78 8.54 -1.41 15.48
CA TYR A 78 8.46 -0.67 14.22
C TYR A 78 7.38 0.41 14.29
N GLN A 79 7.79 1.64 14.00
CA GLN A 79 6.93 2.81 13.95
C GLN A 79 7.20 3.52 12.62
N PRO A 80 6.19 3.66 11.75
CA PRO A 80 6.37 4.36 10.49
C PRO A 80 6.76 5.82 10.70
N ALA A 81 7.65 6.32 9.85
CA ALA A 81 8.01 7.73 9.85
C ALA A 81 6.88 8.56 9.22
N PRO A 82 6.66 9.80 9.68
CA PRO A 82 5.69 10.68 9.04
C PRO A 82 6.13 10.98 7.60
N SER A 83 5.21 11.00 6.64
CA SER A 83 5.55 11.16 5.23
C SER A 83 5.95 12.61 4.89
N ARG A 84 6.95 12.81 4.02
CA ARG A 84 7.32 14.16 3.55
C ARG A 84 6.30 14.67 2.55
N ARG A 85 5.66 15.81 2.81
CA ARG A 85 4.72 16.41 1.86
C ARG A 85 5.48 17.20 0.79
N VAL A 86 5.31 16.79 -0.46
CA VAL A 86 5.81 17.48 -1.65
C VAL A 86 4.64 17.90 -2.52
N TYR A 87 4.65 19.12 -3.00
CA TYR A 87 3.57 19.64 -3.82
C TYR A 87 3.94 19.56 -5.29
N ILE A 88 3.20 18.77 -6.07
CA ILE A 88 3.38 18.63 -7.51
C ILE A 88 2.28 19.44 -8.22
N ASN A 89 2.67 20.26 -9.18
CA ASN A 89 1.72 21.06 -9.97
C ASN A 89 0.87 20.12 -10.85
N LYS A 90 -0.46 20.27 -10.83
CA LYS A 90 -1.39 19.51 -11.69
C LYS A 90 -1.41 19.99 -13.16
N GLY A 91 -0.41 20.77 -13.60
CA GLY A 91 -0.42 21.53 -14.87
C GLY A 91 -0.91 22.97 -14.70
N GLN A 92 -0.98 23.75 -15.79
CA GLN A 92 -1.43 25.15 -15.75
C GLN A 92 -2.86 25.24 -15.15
N ASN A 93 -3.01 26.09 -14.14
CA ASN A 93 -4.27 26.46 -13.48
C ASN A 93 -5.06 25.38 -12.71
N ARG A 94 -4.49 24.21 -12.40
CA ARG A 94 -5.20 23.11 -11.67
C ARG A 94 -4.76 22.90 -10.21
N GLY A 95 -4.04 23.87 -9.63
CA GLY A 95 -3.53 23.82 -8.26
C GLY A 95 -2.39 22.81 -8.06
N LYS A 96 -2.02 22.58 -6.79
CA LYS A 96 -0.97 21.66 -6.38
C LYS A 96 -1.56 20.39 -5.76
N ARG A 97 -1.07 19.22 -6.17
CA ARG A 97 -1.37 17.93 -5.52
C ARG A 97 -0.34 17.69 -4.41
N PRO A 98 -0.75 17.55 -3.15
CA PRO A 98 0.16 17.09 -2.11
C PRO A 98 0.48 15.61 -2.36
N LEU A 99 1.76 15.26 -2.30
CA LEU A 99 2.28 13.91 -2.36
C LEU A 99 3.04 13.62 -1.08
N GLY A 100 2.63 12.60 -0.33
CA GLY A 100 3.41 12.07 0.78
C GLY A 100 4.50 11.15 0.23
N ILE A 101 5.76 11.51 0.43
CA ILE A 101 6.91 10.65 0.13
C ILE A 101 7.33 9.96 1.44
N PRO A 102 7.00 8.67 1.62
CA PRO A 102 7.42 7.91 2.80
C PRO A 102 8.93 7.63 2.77
N SER A 103 9.47 7.24 3.93
CA SER A 103 10.85 6.74 4.05
C SER A 103 11.06 5.48 3.20
N ILE A 104 12.32 5.16 2.87
CA ILE A 104 12.64 3.94 2.09
C ILE A 104 12.26 2.69 2.88
N ASP A 105 12.49 2.68 4.19
CA ASP A 105 12.14 1.55 5.06
C ASP A 105 10.62 1.34 5.08
N ASP A 106 9.84 2.43 5.18
CA ASP A 106 8.39 2.38 5.08
C ASP A 106 7.92 1.91 3.71
N LYS A 107 8.56 2.35 2.61
CA LYS A 107 8.23 1.86 1.26
C LYS A 107 8.43 0.36 1.15
N LEU A 108 9.51 -0.19 1.71
CA LEU A 108 9.77 -1.63 1.70
C LEU A 108 8.70 -2.39 2.46
N VAL A 109 8.43 -1.98 3.71
CA VAL A 109 7.41 -2.63 4.54
C VAL A 109 6.02 -2.52 3.91
N GLN A 110 5.66 -1.35 3.37
CA GLN A 110 4.39 -1.12 2.67
C GLN A 110 4.25 -1.98 1.42
N GLU A 111 5.31 -2.16 0.63
CA GLU A 111 5.26 -3.01 -0.56
C GLU A 111 5.07 -4.49 -0.18
N ILE A 112 5.66 -4.96 0.93
CA ILE A 112 5.41 -6.31 1.45
C ILE A 112 3.96 -6.46 1.92
N VAL A 113 3.47 -5.51 2.73
CA VAL A 113 2.08 -5.49 3.20
C VAL A 113 1.11 -5.48 2.02
N ARG A 114 1.39 -4.67 1.00
CA ARG A 114 0.63 -4.61 -0.25
C ARG A 114 0.59 -5.97 -0.95
N ASN A 115 1.74 -6.62 -1.16
CA ASN A 115 1.78 -7.93 -1.81
C ASN A 115 0.94 -8.98 -1.06
N ILE A 116 1.00 -8.95 0.28
CA ILE A 116 0.18 -9.85 1.12
C ILE A 116 -1.30 -9.54 0.97
N LEU A 117 -1.70 -8.26 1.02
CA LEU A 117 -3.09 -7.84 0.87
C LEU A 117 -3.64 -8.16 -0.52
N GLU A 118 -2.85 -7.93 -1.58
CA GLU A 118 -3.22 -8.31 -2.95
C GLU A 118 -3.50 -9.81 -3.04
N ALA A 119 -2.64 -10.67 -2.48
CA ALA A 119 -2.88 -12.11 -2.48
C ALA A 119 -4.15 -12.53 -1.71
N VAL A 120 -4.57 -11.76 -0.70
CA VAL A 120 -5.77 -12.03 0.12
C VAL A 120 -7.05 -11.52 -0.53
N PHE A 121 -7.01 -10.34 -1.16
CA PHE A 121 -8.21 -9.63 -1.62
C PHE A 121 -8.43 -9.69 -3.14
N GLU A 122 -7.39 -9.90 -3.94
CA GLU A 122 -7.53 -9.94 -5.41
C GLU A 122 -8.62 -10.92 -5.90
N PRO A 123 -8.77 -12.14 -5.34
CA PRO A 123 -9.84 -13.06 -5.73
C PRO A 123 -11.25 -12.62 -5.34
N THR A 124 -11.37 -11.65 -4.43
CA THR A 124 -12.66 -11.15 -3.92
C THR A 124 -13.16 -9.90 -4.62
N PHE A 125 -12.28 -9.19 -5.33
CA PHE A 125 -12.66 -7.96 -6.01
C PHE A 125 -13.53 -8.25 -7.23
N SER A 126 -14.56 -7.42 -7.42
CA SER A 126 -15.46 -7.48 -8.58
C SER A 126 -14.69 -7.45 -9.90
N ASN A 127 -15.14 -8.24 -10.88
CA ASN A 127 -14.56 -8.23 -12.23
C ASN A 127 -14.68 -6.87 -12.94
N ASN A 128 -15.60 -6.01 -12.49
CA ASN A 128 -15.83 -4.67 -13.02
C ASN A 128 -14.92 -3.61 -12.36
N SER A 129 -14.09 -3.99 -11.39
CA SER A 129 -13.12 -3.10 -10.75
C SER A 129 -11.76 -3.25 -11.42
N HIS A 130 -11.23 -2.16 -12.00
CA HIS A 130 -9.98 -2.18 -12.78
C HIS A 130 -8.85 -1.35 -12.15
N GLY A 131 -9.17 -0.38 -11.30
CA GLY A 131 -8.18 0.54 -10.75
C GLY A 131 -7.19 -0.15 -9.82
N PHE A 132 -5.90 0.14 -9.97
CA PHE A 132 -4.81 -0.30 -9.07
C PHE A 132 -4.70 -1.82 -8.84
N ARG A 133 -5.22 -2.64 -9.76
CA ARG A 133 -5.16 -4.10 -9.67
C ARG A 133 -4.15 -4.69 -10.64
N ARG A 134 -3.58 -5.83 -10.25
CA ARG A 134 -2.63 -6.55 -11.11
C ARG A 134 -3.33 -6.99 -12.40
N ASN A 135 -2.67 -6.81 -13.54
CA ASN A 135 -3.18 -7.15 -14.88
C ASN A 135 -4.49 -6.43 -15.28
N ARG A 136 -4.82 -5.30 -14.62
CA ARG A 136 -5.96 -4.44 -14.97
C ARG A 136 -5.48 -3.02 -15.23
N SER A 137 -6.12 -2.31 -16.14
CA SER A 137 -5.76 -0.94 -16.53
C SER A 137 -6.98 -0.19 -17.07
N CYS A 138 -6.83 1.11 -17.35
CA CYS A 138 -7.87 1.91 -17.99
C CYS A 138 -8.33 1.31 -19.33
N HIS A 139 -7.40 0.69 -20.07
CA HIS A 139 -7.73 0.03 -21.34
C HIS A 139 -8.61 -1.20 -21.14
N THR A 140 -8.41 -1.99 -20.08
CA THR A 140 -9.28 -3.14 -19.81
C THR A 140 -10.67 -2.70 -19.37
N ALA A 141 -10.79 -1.58 -18.65
CA ALA A 141 -12.07 -0.96 -18.30
C ALA A 141 -12.82 -0.49 -19.55
N LEU A 142 -12.14 0.24 -20.44
CA LEU A 142 -12.74 0.73 -21.68
C LEU A 142 -13.18 -0.43 -22.59
N THR A 143 -12.34 -1.45 -22.74
CA THR A 143 -12.66 -2.65 -23.53
C THR A 143 -13.86 -3.40 -22.97
N GLN A 144 -13.99 -3.47 -21.64
CA GLN A 144 -15.14 -4.08 -21.01
C GLN A 144 -16.41 -3.24 -21.22
N ALA A 145 -16.31 -1.92 -21.06
CA ALA A 145 -17.43 -1.01 -21.25
C ALA A 145 -17.97 -1.06 -22.69
N THR A 146 -17.10 -1.04 -23.70
CA THR A 146 -17.53 -1.11 -25.12
C THR A 146 -18.16 -2.45 -25.48
N LYS A 147 -17.75 -3.55 -24.84
CA LYS A 147 -18.34 -4.87 -25.06
C LYS A 147 -19.70 -5.05 -24.40
N ILE A 148 -19.86 -4.57 -23.16
CA ILE A 148 -21.07 -4.77 -22.34
C ILE A 148 -22.17 -3.77 -22.73
N PHE A 149 -21.83 -2.49 -22.87
CA PHE A 149 -22.82 -1.42 -23.00
C PHE A 149 -23.14 -1.10 -24.48
N LYS A 150 -23.56 -2.12 -25.24
CA LYS A 150 -24.02 -1.93 -26.63
C LYS A 150 -25.46 -1.41 -26.63
N GLY A 151 -25.72 -0.31 -27.34
CA GLY A 151 -27.06 0.27 -27.49
C GLY A 151 -27.54 1.08 -26.27
N VAL A 152 -26.65 1.43 -25.35
CA VAL A 152 -26.97 2.27 -24.19
C VAL A 152 -27.06 3.73 -24.61
N LYS A 153 -28.15 4.41 -24.22
CA LYS A 153 -28.42 5.82 -24.56
C LYS A 153 -28.05 6.81 -23.46
N TRP A 154 -27.97 6.36 -22.21
CA TRP A 154 -27.76 7.21 -21.04
C TRP A 154 -26.72 6.61 -20.09
N TRP A 155 -25.92 7.48 -19.47
CA TRP A 155 -24.87 7.12 -18.52
C TRP A 155 -25.05 7.94 -17.26
N VAL A 156 -24.68 7.35 -16.12
CA VAL A 156 -24.61 8.07 -14.84
C VAL A 156 -23.14 8.22 -14.49
N GLU A 157 -22.68 9.47 -14.46
CA GLU A 157 -21.34 9.80 -13.99
C GLU A 157 -21.37 10.05 -12.48
N GLY A 158 -20.44 9.43 -11.76
CA GLY A 158 -20.26 9.66 -10.34
C GLY A 158 -18.78 9.64 -9.99
N ASP A 159 -18.34 10.61 -9.21
CA ASP A 159 -16.99 10.69 -8.66
C ASP A 159 -17.04 10.90 -7.14
N ILE A 160 -16.07 10.33 -6.44
CA ILE A 160 -15.96 10.45 -4.99
C ILE A 160 -15.00 11.61 -4.68
N LYS A 161 -15.56 12.69 -4.16
CA LYS A 161 -14.78 13.86 -3.75
C LYS A 161 -13.87 13.52 -2.56
N GLY A 162 -12.57 13.74 -2.73
CA GLY A 162 -11.59 13.61 -1.65
C GLY A 162 -11.47 12.19 -1.11
N PHE A 163 -11.50 11.17 -1.97
CA PHE A 163 -11.49 9.76 -1.57
C PHE A 163 -10.45 9.44 -0.48
N PHE A 164 -9.18 9.81 -0.67
CA PHE A 164 -8.13 9.49 0.30
C PHE A 164 -8.18 10.32 1.59
N ASP A 165 -8.75 11.53 1.54
CA ASP A 165 -8.80 12.43 2.69
C ASP A 165 -9.97 12.10 3.62
N ASN A 166 -11.01 11.42 3.10
CA ASN A 166 -12.28 11.18 3.79
C ASN A 166 -12.52 9.70 4.17
N ILE A 167 -11.49 8.83 4.11
CA ILE A 167 -11.64 7.43 4.52
C ILE A 167 -11.65 7.33 6.04
N ASP A 168 -12.76 6.85 6.60
CA ASP A 168 -12.83 6.49 8.01
C ASP A 168 -11.94 5.26 8.29
N HIS A 169 -10.88 5.50 9.08
CA HIS A 169 -9.91 4.47 9.44
C HIS A 169 -10.52 3.33 10.26
N HIS A 170 -11.53 3.59 11.11
CA HIS A 170 -12.19 2.54 11.89
C HIS A 170 -13.02 1.62 11.01
N ILE A 171 -13.75 2.17 10.04
CA ILE A 171 -14.50 1.38 9.06
C ILE A 171 -13.54 0.53 8.23
N LEU A 172 -12.44 1.12 7.75
CA LEU A 172 -11.42 0.39 6.98
C LEU A 172 -10.85 -0.79 7.77
N ILE A 173 -10.44 -0.59 9.03
CA ILE A 173 -9.94 -1.67 9.88
C ILE A 173 -11.02 -2.73 10.13
N LYS A 174 -12.27 -2.32 10.38
CA LYS A 174 -13.39 -3.26 10.58
C LYS A 174 -13.60 -4.15 9.36
N LEU A 175 -13.46 -3.60 8.15
CA LEU A 175 -13.53 -4.36 6.91
C LEU A 175 -12.38 -5.35 6.77
N LEU A 176 -11.14 -4.92 7.05
CA LEU A 176 -9.96 -5.80 7.03
C LEU A 176 -10.09 -6.96 8.04
N LYS A 177 -10.59 -6.67 9.25
CA LYS A 177 -10.80 -7.68 10.31
C LYS A 177 -11.81 -8.78 9.96
N ARG A 178 -12.66 -8.58 8.94
CA ARG A 178 -13.58 -9.64 8.47
C ARG A 178 -12.81 -10.83 7.89
N LYS A 179 -11.69 -10.57 7.20
CA LYS A 179 -10.85 -11.61 6.58
C LYS A 179 -9.54 -11.88 7.33
N ILE A 180 -9.01 -10.91 8.06
CA ILE A 180 -7.72 -10.99 8.75
C ILE A 180 -7.95 -10.96 10.25
N LYS A 181 -7.58 -12.03 10.94
CA LYS A 181 -7.66 -12.15 12.42
C LYS A 181 -6.29 -11.94 13.09
N ASP A 182 -5.25 -11.66 12.29
CA ASP A 182 -3.92 -11.32 12.77
C ASP A 182 -3.86 -9.87 13.30
N GLU A 183 -4.05 -9.70 14.61
CA GLU A 183 -4.05 -8.38 15.27
C GLU A 183 -2.70 -7.65 15.12
N LYS A 184 -1.56 -8.35 15.03
CA LYS A 184 -0.25 -7.70 14.84
C LYS A 184 -0.17 -7.06 13.45
N PHE A 185 -0.67 -7.76 12.44
CA PHE A 185 -0.75 -7.24 11.08
C PHE A 185 -1.72 -6.06 10.97
N ILE A 186 -2.89 -6.15 11.61
CA ILE A 186 -3.85 -5.04 11.66
C ILE A 186 -3.25 -3.82 12.38
N ASN A 187 -2.56 -4.02 13.51
CA ASN A 187 -1.90 -2.94 14.24
C ASN A 187 -0.81 -2.26 13.42
N LEU A 188 -0.05 -3.01 12.59
CA LEU A 188 0.92 -2.42 11.68
C LEU A 188 0.24 -1.53 10.63
N ILE A 189 -0.87 -1.99 10.03
CA ILE A 189 -1.66 -1.19 9.09
C ILE A 189 -2.19 0.07 9.79
N TRP A 190 -2.71 -0.07 11.01
CA TRP A 190 -3.19 1.06 11.81
C TRP A 190 -2.10 2.11 12.06
N LYS A 191 -0.88 1.66 12.40
CA LYS A 191 0.28 2.56 12.53
C LYS A 191 0.58 3.30 11.24
N PHE A 192 0.46 2.66 10.07
CA PHE A 192 0.63 3.33 8.77
C PHE A 192 -0.47 4.33 8.46
N LEU A 193 -1.74 4.01 8.74
CA LEU A 193 -2.87 4.94 8.52
C LEU A 193 -2.76 6.20 9.38
N ARG A 194 -2.20 6.07 10.59
CA ARG A 194 -1.98 7.19 11.53
C ARG A 194 -0.61 7.85 11.39
N ALA A 195 0.26 7.32 10.53
CA ALA A 195 1.53 7.95 10.23
C ALA A 195 1.21 9.26 9.50
N GLY A 196 1.26 10.37 10.23
CA GLY A 196 0.95 11.69 9.71
C GLY A 196 1.92 12.13 8.61
N TYR A 197 1.92 13.42 8.30
CA TYR A 197 2.86 13.99 7.34
C TYR A 197 3.62 15.16 7.96
N LEU A 198 4.84 15.37 7.48
CA LEU A 198 5.63 16.57 7.73
C LEU A 198 5.50 17.49 6.53
N ASP A 199 5.03 18.72 6.76
CA ASP A 199 5.09 19.80 5.77
C ASP A 199 6.32 20.65 6.06
N ILE A 200 7.31 20.62 5.16
CA ILE A 200 8.58 21.35 5.36
C ILE A 200 8.39 22.87 5.13
N ASN A 201 7.32 23.28 4.45
CA ASN A 201 7.05 24.69 4.16
C ASN A 201 6.17 25.39 5.20
N ALA A 202 5.55 24.64 6.10
CA ALA A 202 4.75 25.18 7.20
C ALA A 202 5.42 24.78 8.51
N ASN A 203 6.14 25.72 9.15
CA ASN A 203 6.68 25.66 10.51
C ASN A 203 6.38 24.35 11.27
N LEU A 204 7.36 23.44 11.28
CA LEU A 204 7.63 22.35 12.26
C LEU A 204 6.46 21.85 13.13
N ASN A 205 5.27 21.68 12.55
CA ASN A 205 4.10 21.16 13.24
C ASN A 205 3.76 19.79 12.68
N MET A 206 3.81 18.78 13.57
CA MET A 206 3.46 17.40 13.26
C MET A 206 1.94 17.32 13.12
N TYR A 207 1.42 17.34 11.90
CA TYR A 207 -0.02 17.16 11.65
C TYR A 207 -0.34 15.66 11.69
N ILE A 208 -0.91 15.22 12.81
CA ILE A 208 -1.50 13.88 12.95
C ILE A 208 -2.89 13.96 12.33
N ASN A 209 -3.15 13.19 11.28
CA ASN A 209 -4.51 12.98 10.80
C ASN A 209 -5.27 12.18 11.88
N ALA A 210 -6.24 12.83 12.51
CA ALA A 210 -7.19 12.21 13.44
C ALA A 210 -8.15 11.31 12.67
#